data_AF-A0A4P7W6B4-F1
#
_entry.id   AF-A0A4P7W6B4-F1
#
_cell.length_a   1.000
_cell.length_b   1.000
_cell.length_c   1.000
_cell.angle_alpha   90.00
_cell.angle_beta   90.00
_cell.angle_gamma   90.00
#
_symmetry.space_group_name_H-M   'P 1'
#
loop_
_entity.id
_entity.type
_entity.pdbx_description
1 polymer ?
#
loop_
_entity_poly.entity_id
_entity_poly.type
_entity_poly.pdbx_seq_one_letter_code
_entity_poly.pdbx_strand_id
1 'polypeptide(L)'
;MKYLRWIPPYQLTLAVGIVILYLTLLPKPFGEEDLPLFPGADKLAHCCMFGGLALTYIFERKRDHRPVSMKGALITASVVTIFGIAVEFIQNAMGLGRSGDLADAIADAAGAFAAVPLCYCLHWIDIIVKHRTRK
;
A
#
# COMPACT_ATOMS: atom_id res chain seq x y z
N MET A 1 14.65 0.83 -22.90
CA MET A 1 14.60 0.04 -21.65
C MET A 1 14.12 -1.38 -21.96
N LYS A 2 15.02 -2.26 -22.45
CA LYS A 2 14.66 -3.61 -22.95
C LYS A 2 14.64 -4.70 -21.85
N TYR A 3 15.41 -4.51 -20.77
CA TYR A 3 15.61 -5.51 -19.71
C TYR A 3 14.46 -5.61 -18.70
N LEU A 4 13.68 -4.54 -18.52
CA LEU A 4 12.60 -4.51 -17.53
C LEU A 4 11.41 -5.44 -17.86
N ARG A 5 11.30 -5.91 -19.11
CA ARG A 5 10.19 -6.75 -19.59
C ARG A 5 10.31 -8.25 -19.25
N TRP A 6 11.46 -8.68 -18.72
CA TRP A 6 11.70 -10.07 -18.32
C TRP A 6 11.25 -10.38 -16.89
N ILE A 7 11.04 -9.34 -16.07
CA ILE A 7 10.52 -9.52 -14.72
C ILE A 7 9.02 -9.81 -14.83
N PRO A 8 8.52 -10.92 -14.25
CA PRO A 8 7.09 -11.19 -14.22
C PRO A 8 6.31 -9.99 -13.68
N PRO A 9 5.05 -9.81 -14.08
CA PRO A 9 4.23 -8.73 -13.54
C PRO A 9 4.04 -8.92 -12.02
N TYR A 10 3.88 -7.82 -11.30
CA TYR A 10 3.60 -7.76 -9.86
C TYR A 10 4.75 -8.13 -8.90
N GLN A 11 5.97 -8.32 -9.40
CA GLN A 11 7.12 -8.67 -8.56
C GLN A 11 7.48 -7.54 -7.60
N LEU A 12 7.31 -6.28 -8.00
CA LEU A 12 7.58 -5.13 -7.13
C LEU A 12 6.54 -5.08 -6.00
N THR A 13 5.26 -5.21 -6.34
CA THR A 13 4.16 -5.23 -5.35
C THR A 13 4.32 -6.39 -4.38
N LEU A 14 4.70 -7.57 -4.87
CA LEU A 14 4.98 -8.72 -4.02
C LEU A 14 6.16 -8.48 -3.08
N ALA A 15 7.27 -7.95 -3.60
CA ALA A 15 8.44 -7.63 -2.78
C ALA A 15 8.12 -6.60 -1.70
N VAL A 16 7.38 -5.54 -2.04
CA VAL A 16 6.90 -4.53 -1.09
C VAL A 16 5.99 -5.18 -0.04
N GLY A 17 5.06 -6.03 -0.44
CA GLY A 17 4.19 -6.75 0.50
C GLY A 17 4.96 -7.63 1.49
N ILE A 18 5.98 -8.35 1.02
CA ILE A 18 6.85 -9.17 1.88
C ILE A 18 7.62 -8.29 2.86
N VAL A 19 8.19 -7.17 2.40
CA VAL A 19 8.89 -6.21 3.26
C VAL A 19 7.95 -5.64 4.32
N ILE A 20 6.71 -5.30 3.95
CA ILE A 20 5.71 -4.80 4.91
C ILE A 20 5.43 -5.86 5.97
N LEU A 21 5.13 -7.10 5.57
CA LEU A 21 4.89 -8.20 6.53
C LEU A 21 6.09 -8.43 7.46
N TYR A 22 7.31 -8.34 6.93
CA TYR A 22 8.52 -8.45 7.74
C TYR A 22 8.60 -7.32 8.77
N LEU A 23 8.39 -6.07 8.34
CA LEU A 23 8.50 -4.89 9.21
C LEU A 23 7.36 -4.80 10.24
N THR A 24 6.17 -5.29 9.91
CA THR A 24 5.00 -5.18 10.79
C THR A 24 4.85 -6.38 11.73
N LEU A 25 5.13 -7.61 11.28
CA LEU A 25 4.85 -8.81 12.09
C LEU A 25 6.00 -9.21 13.01
N LEU A 26 7.26 -8.96 12.62
CA LEU A 26 8.40 -9.36 13.43
C LEU A 26 8.69 -8.31 14.52
N PRO A 27 8.91 -8.75 15.77
CA PRO A 27 9.38 -7.84 16.81
C PRO A 27 10.80 -7.38 16.47
N LYS A 28 11.07 -6.08 16.66
CA LYS A 28 12.42 -5.48 16.50
C LYS A 28 13.11 -5.84 15.17
N PRO A 29 12.56 -5.44 14.00
CA PRO A 29 13.15 -5.76 12.70
C PRO A 29 14.57 -5.20 12.49
N PHE A 30 14.97 -4.21 13.28
CA PHE A 30 16.30 -3.57 13.23
C PHE A 30 17.21 -3.95 14.41
N GLY A 31 16.84 -4.94 15.22
CA GLY A 31 17.61 -5.36 16.40
C GLY A 31 17.20 -4.64 17.70
N GLU A 32 18.04 -4.71 18.73
CA GLU A 32 17.77 -4.20 20.09
C GLU A 32 17.64 -2.67 20.18
N GLU A 33 18.06 -1.93 19.15
CA GLU A 33 18.00 -0.47 19.13
C GLU A 33 16.61 0.01 18.71
N ASP A 34 15.91 0.65 19.66
CA ASP A 34 14.74 1.44 19.32
C ASP A 34 15.20 2.65 18.50
N LEU A 35 14.61 2.86 17.31
CA LEU A 35 14.79 4.06 16.49
C LEU A 35 13.58 5.01 16.64
N PRO A 36 13.31 5.61 17.82
CA PRO A 36 12.27 6.61 17.93
C PRO A 36 12.78 7.92 17.32
N LEU A 37 12.63 8.06 15.99
CA LEU A 37 13.00 9.28 15.27
C LEU A 37 12.24 10.49 15.84
N PHE A 38 10.94 10.32 16.14
CA PHE A 38 10.06 11.28 16.83
C PHE A 38 8.71 10.60 17.18
N PRO A 39 7.89 11.17 18.08
CA PRO A 39 6.57 10.63 18.40
C PRO A 39 5.66 10.52 17.15
N GLY A 40 5.15 9.31 16.87
CA GLY A 40 4.29 9.04 15.71
C GLY A 40 5.01 8.75 14.39
N ALA A 41 6.34 8.65 14.38
CA ALA A 41 7.13 8.28 13.20
C ALA A 41 6.72 6.89 12.65
N ASP A 42 6.36 5.97 13.53
CA ASP A 42 5.80 4.66 13.21
C ASP A 42 4.49 4.75 12.42
N LYS A 43 3.58 5.67 12.78
CA LYS A 43 2.32 5.89 12.04
C LYS A 43 2.60 6.42 10.63
N LEU A 44 3.58 7.31 10.49
CA LEU A 44 4.01 7.77 9.17
C LEU A 44 4.65 6.64 8.35
N ALA A 45 5.41 5.75 8.98
CA ALA A 45 5.96 4.57 8.31
C ALA A 45 4.83 3.66 7.81
N HIS A 46 3.81 3.38 8.63
CA HIS A 46 2.60 2.66 8.25
C HIS A 46 1.89 3.30 7.05
N CYS A 47 1.62 4.61 7.12
CA CYS A 47 1.06 5.37 6.01
C CYS A 47 1.89 5.23 4.71
N CYS A 48 3.22 5.38 4.80
CA CYS A 48 4.12 5.22 3.65
C CYS A 48 4.16 3.78 3.11
N MET A 49 4.16 2.77 3.98
CA MET A 49 4.18 1.36 3.62
C MET A 49 2.94 0.97 2.81
N PHE A 50 1.75 1.21 3.36
CA PHE A 50 0.51 0.81 2.71
C PHE A 50 0.13 1.72 1.53
N GLY A 51 0.46 3.01 1.60
CA GLY A 51 0.40 3.89 0.42
C GLY A 51 1.34 3.44 -0.70
N GLY A 52 2.56 3.03 -0.34
CA GLY A 52 3.54 2.44 -1.25
C GLY A 52 3.02 1.18 -1.91
N LEU A 53 2.39 0.27 -1.15
CA LEU A 53 1.81 -0.97 -1.67
C LEU A 53 0.70 -0.71 -2.70
N ALA A 54 -0.20 0.24 -2.42
CA ALA A 54 -1.24 0.64 -3.37
C ALA A 54 -0.63 1.28 -4.63
N LEU A 55 0.38 2.14 -4.46
CA LEU A 55 1.09 2.81 -5.54
C LEU A 55 1.83 1.82 -6.44
N THR A 56 2.56 0.86 -5.87
CA THR A 56 3.32 -0.14 -6.65
C THR A 56 2.38 -1.02 -7.48
N TYR A 57 1.21 -1.38 -6.94
CA TYR A 57 0.21 -2.13 -7.67
C TYR A 57 -0.31 -1.35 -8.89
N ILE A 58 -0.71 -0.08 -8.68
CA ILE A 58 -1.23 0.77 -9.76
C ILE A 58 -0.13 1.05 -10.80
N PHE A 59 1.10 1.24 -10.36
CA PHE A 59 2.26 1.44 -11.23
C PHE A 59 2.53 0.23 -12.13
N GLU A 60 2.55 -0.99 -11.58
CA GLU A 60 2.79 -2.20 -12.37
C GLU A 60 1.65 -2.46 -13.36
N ARG A 61 0.40 -2.17 -12.97
CA ARG A 61 -0.75 -2.20 -13.87
C ARG A 61 -0.59 -1.24 -15.05
N LYS A 62 -0.11 -0.01 -14.81
CA LYS A 62 0.23 0.94 -15.87
C LYS A 62 1.37 0.40 -16.74
N ARG A 63 2.44 -0.12 -16.14
CA ARG A 63 3.61 -0.68 -16.84
C ARG A 63 3.23 -1.80 -17.80
N ASP A 64 2.27 -2.63 -17.41
CA ASP A 64 1.77 -3.75 -18.20
C ASP A 64 0.68 -3.35 -19.21
N HIS A 65 0.53 -2.04 -19.49
CA HIS A 65 -0.49 -1.49 -20.39
C HIS A 65 -1.93 -1.85 -20.02
N ARG A 66 -2.20 -2.06 -18.72
CA ARG A 66 -3.52 -2.36 -18.15
C ARG A 66 -3.90 -1.31 -17.11
N PRO A 67 -3.99 -0.03 -17.50
CA PRO A 67 -4.23 1.08 -16.59
C PRO A 67 -5.49 0.87 -15.74
N VAL A 68 -5.48 1.48 -14.56
CA VAL A 68 -6.53 1.32 -13.56
C VAL A 68 -7.50 2.49 -13.70
N SER A 69 -8.81 2.23 -13.70
CA SER A 69 -9.81 3.30 -13.65
C SER A 69 -9.88 3.93 -12.25
N MET A 70 -10.49 5.10 -12.11
CA MET A 70 -10.71 5.70 -10.78
C MET A 70 -11.40 4.73 -9.80
N LYS A 71 -12.43 4.01 -10.26
CA LYS A 71 -13.08 2.96 -9.47
C LYS A 71 -12.10 1.85 -9.08
N GLY A 72 -11.25 1.41 -10.02
CA GLY A 72 -10.23 0.40 -9.75
C GLY A 72 -9.22 0.86 -8.70
N ALA A 73 -8.80 2.13 -8.73
CA ALA A 73 -7.85 2.68 -7.76
C ALA A 73 -8.45 2.75 -6.35
N LEU A 74 -9.72 3.13 -6.23
CA LEU A 74 -10.46 3.11 -4.96
C LEU A 74 -10.63 1.68 -4.42
N ILE A 75 -10.88 0.70 -5.31
CA ILE A 75 -10.92 -0.72 -4.93
C ILE A 75 -9.54 -1.17 -4.44
N THR A 76 -8.46 -0.82 -5.15
CA THR A 76 -7.09 -1.13 -4.71
C THR A 76 -6.81 -0.55 -3.32
N ALA A 77 -7.11 0.74 -3.10
CA ALA A 77 -6.94 1.37 -1.78
C ALA A 77 -7.73 0.61 -0.70
N SER A 78 -8.99 0.27 -0.97
CA SER A 78 -9.83 -0.48 -0.04
C SER A 78 -9.27 -1.88 0.29
N VAL A 79 -8.77 -2.60 -0.71
CA VAL A 79 -8.14 -3.92 -0.53
C VAL A 79 -6.87 -3.81 0.31
N VAL A 80 -6.04 -2.80 0.05
CA VAL A 80 -4.83 -2.54 0.83
C VAL A 80 -5.17 -2.15 2.28
N THR A 81 -6.23 -1.37 2.50
CA THR A 81 -6.73 -1.08 3.85
C THR A 81 -7.18 -2.34 4.59
N ILE A 82 -7.94 -3.22 3.93
CA ILE A 82 -8.36 -4.50 4.51
C ILE A 82 -7.14 -5.36 4.86
N PHE A 83 -6.11 -5.34 4.01
CA PHE A 83 -4.86 -6.04 4.27
C PHE A 83 -4.13 -5.48 5.51
N GLY A 84 -4.04 -4.16 5.67
CA GLY A 84 -3.48 -3.53 6.88
C GLY A 84 -4.25 -3.90 8.15
N ILE A 85 -5.58 -3.79 8.11
CA ILE A 85 -6.43 -4.23 9.22
C ILE A 85 -6.18 -5.71 9.57
N ALA A 86 -6.05 -6.59 8.56
CA ALA A 86 -5.76 -7.99 8.79
C ALA A 86 -4.37 -8.20 9.43
N VAL A 87 -3.36 -7.43 9.04
CA VAL A 87 -2.03 -7.45 9.66
C VAL A 87 -2.12 -7.07 11.15
N GLU A 88 -2.88 -6.04 11.50
CA GLU A 88 -3.09 -5.60 12.90
C GLU A 88 -3.79 -6.69 13.75
N PHE A 89 -4.77 -7.39 13.17
CA PHE A 89 -5.38 -8.56 13.82
C PHE A 89 -4.38 -9.69 14.00
N ILE A 90 -3.52 -9.94 13.00
CA ILE A 90 -2.50 -10.99 13.07
C ILE A 90 -1.45 -10.67 14.12
N GLN A 91 -0.97 -9.43 14.21
CA GLN A 91 -0.02 -9.01 15.26
C GLN A 91 -0.57 -9.35 16.66
N ASN A 92 -1.83 -8.96 16.92
CA ASN A 92 -2.50 -9.26 18.19
C ASN A 92 -2.67 -10.77 18.41
N ALA A 93 -2.99 -11.54 17.38
CA ALA A 93 -3.18 -12.99 17.48
C ALA A 93 -1.87 -13.77 17.67
N MET A 94 -0.76 -13.29 17.09
CA MET A 94 0.54 -13.97 17.15
C MET A 94 1.21 -13.88 18.52
N GLY A 95 0.94 -12.83 19.29
CA GLY A 95 1.48 -12.68 20.65
C GLY A 95 3.02 -12.59 20.71
N LEU A 96 3.69 -12.28 19.59
CA LEU A 96 5.16 -12.21 19.48
C LEU A 96 5.76 -10.91 20.03
N GLY A 97 5.06 -10.20 20.92
CA GLY A 97 5.51 -8.93 21.49
C GLY A 97 5.21 -7.68 20.66
N ARG A 98 4.53 -7.81 19.50
CA ARG A 98 3.92 -6.68 18.77
C ARG A 98 2.41 -6.69 19.02
N SER A 99 1.87 -5.60 19.55
CA SER A 99 0.43 -5.37 19.63
C SER A 99 -0.02 -4.56 18.43
N GLY A 100 -1.15 -4.95 17.85
CA GLY A 100 -1.83 -4.12 16.85
C GLY A 100 -2.48 -2.91 17.50
N ASP A 101 -2.47 -1.78 16.81
CA ASP A 101 -2.98 -0.49 17.23
C ASP A 101 -4.01 0.03 16.20
N LEU A 102 -5.15 0.52 16.69
CA LEU A 102 -6.14 1.16 15.83
C LEU A 102 -5.56 2.37 15.10
N ALA A 103 -4.61 3.09 15.71
CA ALA A 103 -3.94 4.21 15.05
C ALA A 103 -3.09 3.75 13.86
N ASP A 104 -2.44 2.59 13.95
CA ASP A 104 -1.68 1.99 12.85
C ASP A 104 -2.63 1.58 11.71
N ALA A 105 -3.78 0.96 12.03
CA ALA A 105 -4.83 0.66 11.04
C ALA A 105 -5.38 1.90 10.32
N ILE A 106 -5.55 3.01 11.04
CA ILE A 106 -5.98 4.29 10.45
C ILE A 106 -4.88 4.86 9.55
N ALA A 107 -3.62 4.78 9.97
CA ALA A 107 -2.49 5.23 9.17
C ALA A 107 -2.35 4.42 7.87
N ASP A 108 -2.53 3.10 7.93
CA ASP A 108 -2.54 2.22 6.77
C ASP A 108 -3.63 2.63 5.76
N ALA A 109 -4.84 2.89 6.27
CA ALA A 109 -5.96 3.36 5.47
C ALA A 109 -5.65 4.72 4.83
N ALA A 110 -5.16 5.69 5.62
CA ALA A 110 -4.80 7.01 5.15
C ALA A 110 -3.75 6.94 4.02
N GLY A 111 -2.72 6.12 4.19
CA GLY A 111 -1.70 5.86 3.18
C GLY A 111 -2.27 5.27 1.90
N ALA A 112 -3.06 4.20 2.02
CA ALA A 112 -3.67 3.51 0.88
C ALA A 112 -4.57 4.46 0.05
N PHE A 113 -5.35 5.30 0.71
CA PHE A 113 -6.21 6.28 0.02
C PHE A 113 -5.42 7.50 -0.50
N ALA A 114 -4.35 7.93 0.16
CA ALA A 114 -3.47 9.00 -0.33
C ALA A 114 -2.75 8.62 -1.64
N ALA A 115 -2.53 7.33 -1.89
CA ALA A 115 -1.97 6.84 -3.15
C ALA A 115 -2.87 7.14 -4.36
N VAL A 116 -4.19 7.24 -4.18
CA VAL A 116 -5.17 7.48 -5.26
C VAL A 116 -4.99 8.87 -5.91
N PRO A 117 -5.08 10.01 -5.18
CA PRO A 117 -4.85 11.32 -5.77
C PRO A 117 -3.42 11.47 -6.28
N LEU A 118 -2.42 10.85 -5.64
CA LEU A 118 -1.04 10.85 -6.14
C LEU A 118 -0.93 10.16 -7.50
N CYS A 119 -1.46 8.94 -7.64
CA CYS A 119 -1.48 8.21 -8.91
C CYS A 119 -2.32 8.93 -9.98
N TYR A 120 -3.37 9.64 -9.58
CA TYR A 120 -4.14 10.51 -10.47
C TYR A 120 -3.29 11.66 -11.01
N CYS A 121 -2.62 12.42 -10.14
CA CYS A 121 -1.73 13.51 -10.52
C CYS A 121 -0.57 13.06 -11.42
N LEU A 122 -0.10 11.82 -11.25
CA LEU A 122 0.95 11.22 -12.07
C LEU A 122 0.43 10.67 -13.42
N HIS A 123 -0.87 10.78 -13.71
CA HIS A 123 -1.54 10.23 -14.89
C HIS A 123 -1.35 8.70 -15.00
N TRP A 124 -1.54 7.99 -13.89
CA TRP A 124 -1.50 6.52 -13.83
C TRP A 124 -2.89 5.89 -13.76
N ILE A 125 -3.91 6.72 -13.57
CA ILE A 125 -5.32 6.33 -13.49
C ILE A 125 -6.04 6.87 -14.73
N ASP A 126 -6.80 6.01 -15.41
CA ASP A 126 -7.61 6.39 -16.54
C ASP A 126 -8.94 7.00 -16.08
N ILE A 127 -9.25 8.18 -16.62
CA ILE A 127 -10.54 8.83 -16.45
C ILE A 127 -11.42 8.47 -17.64
N ILE A 128 -12.31 7.49 -17.44
CA ILE A 128 -13.39 7.25 -18.41
C ILE A 128 -14.49 8.28 -18.14
N VAL A 129 -14.44 9.43 -18.81
CA VAL A 129 -15.54 10.40 -18.80
C VAL A 129 -16.67 9.82 -19.64
N LYS A 130 -17.64 9.17 -19.00
CA LYS A 130 -18.85 8.70 -19.68
C LYS A 130 -19.71 9.92 -20.02
N HIS A 131 -19.58 10.45 -21.23
CA HIS A 131 -20.50 11.48 -21.73
C HIS A 131 -21.92 10.92 -21.68
N ARG A 132 -22.74 11.44 -20.78
CA ARG A 132 -24.16 11.13 -20.70
C ARG A 132 -24.82 11.82 -21.90
N THR A 133 -25.01 11.11 -23.01
CA THR A 133 -25.91 11.55 -24.08
C THR A 133 -27.30 11.71 -23.49
N ARG A 134 -27.73 12.96 -23.27
CA ARG A 134 -29.13 13.32 -23.02
C ARG A 134 -29.92 12.88 -24.26
N LYS A 135 -30.84 11.94 -24.09
CA LYS A 135 -32.00 11.79 -24.98
C LYS A 135 -33.10 12.71 -24.47
#